data_AF-A0A371Q1N8-F1
#
_entry.id   AF-A0A371Q1N8-F1
#
_cell.length_a   1.000
_cell.length_b   1.000
_cell.length_c   1.000
_cell.angle_alpha   90.00
_cell.angle_beta   90.00
_cell.angle_gamma   90.00
#
_symmetry.space_group_name_H-M   'P 1'
#
loop_
_entity.id
_entity.type
_entity.pdbx_description
1 polymer ?
#
loop_
_entity_poly.entity_id
_entity_poly.type
_entity_poly.pdbx_seq_one_letter_code
_entity_poly.pdbx_strand_id
1 'polypeptide(L)'
;MEAEVSAGWIGLIGASVGAAGALLGGWLQHRQQKDTARQERWEGYARAAGEATLTELLAAQEEMTAWWSSFTGLDDEANDLYGIILERGRTAKHCSLLIPEAIELRARLKTVLAVMTDYKCAPPGDEPEALIHFKWSYRATQEGIESIATFLRGEPLPPATMNFKMLEAQRTAYRAENPLPGP
;
A
#
# COMPACT_ATOMS: atom_id res chain seq x y z
N MET A 1 -51.10 -42.28 -39.62
CA MET A 1 -51.25 -40.93 -39.05
C MET A 1 -50.62 -40.78 -37.65
N GLU A 2 -49.96 -41.80 -37.07
CA GLU A 2 -49.43 -41.72 -35.69
C GLU A 2 -47.93 -41.39 -35.56
N ALA A 3 -47.15 -41.49 -36.64
CA ALA A 3 -45.70 -41.26 -36.61
C ALA A 3 -45.29 -39.78 -36.64
N GLU A 4 -46.15 -38.88 -37.15
CA GLU A 4 -45.87 -37.43 -37.19
C GLU A 4 -46.14 -36.74 -35.85
N VAL A 5 -47.05 -37.28 -35.04
CA VAL A 5 -47.39 -36.71 -33.72
C VAL A 5 -46.30 -37.04 -32.69
N SER A 6 -45.66 -38.20 -32.77
CA SER A 6 -44.60 -38.60 -31.83
C SER A 6 -43.25 -37.91 -32.08
N ALA A 7 -42.92 -37.57 -33.34
CA ALA A 7 -41.72 -36.81 -33.69
C ALA A 7 -41.78 -35.34 -33.18
N GLY A 8 -42.97 -34.74 -33.15
CA GLY A 8 -43.18 -33.37 -32.67
C GLY A 8 -42.90 -33.20 -31.17
N TRP A 9 -43.18 -34.22 -30.35
CA TRP A 9 -42.94 -34.18 -28.90
C TRP A 9 -41.47 -34.35 -28.53
N ILE A 10 -40.73 -35.19 -29.28
CA ILE A 10 -39.28 -35.35 -29.10
C ILE A 10 -38.54 -34.07 -29.48
N GLY A 11 -38.98 -33.37 -30.55
CA GLY A 11 -38.46 -32.05 -30.93
C GLY A 11 -38.73 -30.95 -29.89
N LEU A 12 -39.90 -30.97 -29.25
CA LEU A 12 -40.28 -29.99 -28.21
C LEU A 12 -39.51 -30.18 -26.90
N ILE A 13 -39.23 -31.43 -26.51
CA ILE A 13 -38.39 -31.76 -25.34
C ILE A 13 -36.92 -31.39 -25.60
N GLY A 14 -36.39 -31.65 -26.80
CA GLY A 14 -35.03 -31.23 -27.18
C GLY A 14 -34.85 -29.71 -27.19
N ALA A 15 -35.84 -28.96 -27.69
CA ALA A 15 -35.80 -27.50 -27.74
C ALA A 15 -35.86 -26.85 -26.34
N SER A 16 -36.61 -27.43 -25.41
CA SER A 16 -36.72 -26.91 -24.03
C SER A 16 -35.47 -27.20 -23.18
N VAL A 17 -34.81 -28.35 -23.38
CA VAL A 17 -33.50 -28.63 -22.76
C VAL A 17 -32.40 -27.72 -23.34
N GLY A 18 -32.42 -27.45 -24.65
CA GLY A 18 -31.49 -26.50 -25.29
C GLY A 18 -31.67 -25.05 -24.80
N ALA A 19 -32.92 -24.60 -24.65
CA ALA A 19 -33.23 -23.26 -24.13
C ALA A 19 -32.84 -23.10 -22.64
N ALA A 20 -33.07 -24.12 -21.81
CA ALA A 20 -32.67 -24.10 -20.40
C ALA A 20 -31.13 -24.09 -20.24
N GLY A 21 -30.41 -24.85 -21.08
CA GLY A 21 -28.94 -24.83 -21.11
C GLY A 21 -28.36 -23.47 -21.52
N ALA A 22 -28.98 -22.80 -22.50
CA ALA A 22 -28.56 -21.47 -22.94
C ALA A 22 -28.78 -20.39 -21.86
N LEU A 23 -29.87 -20.46 -21.10
CA LEU A 23 -30.15 -19.54 -20.00
C LEU A 23 -29.21 -19.76 -18.80
N LEU A 24 -28.88 -21.01 -18.46
CA LEU A 24 -27.91 -21.32 -17.42
C LEU A 24 -26.49 -20.90 -17.81
N GLY A 25 -26.10 -21.13 -19.08
CA GLY A 25 -24.83 -20.67 -19.63
C GLY A 25 -24.70 -19.14 -19.61
N GLY A 26 -25.75 -18.43 -20.04
CA GLY A 26 -25.79 -16.97 -20.00
C GLY A 26 -25.76 -16.40 -18.58
N TRP A 27 -26.40 -17.05 -17.61
CA TRP A 27 -26.36 -16.64 -16.20
C TRP A 27 -24.98 -16.83 -15.58
N LEU A 28 -24.32 -17.97 -15.82
CA LEU A 28 -22.96 -18.23 -15.36
C LEU A 28 -21.97 -17.25 -15.99
N GLN A 29 -22.08 -17.02 -17.30
CA GLN A 29 -21.25 -16.06 -18.01
C GLN A 29 -21.44 -14.63 -17.51
N HIS A 30 -22.68 -14.20 -17.27
CA HIS A 30 -22.98 -12.88 -16.72
C HIS A 30 -22.49 -12.74 -15.26
N ARG A 31 -22.54 -13.81 -14.47
CA ARG A 31 -21.99 -13.82 -13.11
C ARG A 31 -20.46 -13.70 -13.13
N GLN A 32 -19.78 -14.47 -13.98
CA GLN A 32 -18.33 -14.36 -14.16
C GLN A 32 -17.92 -12.96 -14.64
N GLN A 33 -18.64 -12.38 -15.61
CA GLN A 33 -18.37 -11.01 -16.07
C GLN A 33 -18.52 -9.97 -14.95
N LYS A 34 -19.51 -10.10 -14.07
CA LYS A 34 -19.67 -9.22 -12.91
C LYS A 34 -18.51 -9.34 -11.92
N ASP A 35 -18.07 -10.56 -11.67
CA ASP A 35 -16.98 -10.85 -10.75
C ASP A 35 -15.64 -10.33 -11.32
N THR A 36 -15.38 -10.54 -12.62
CA THR A 36 -14.21 -9.99 -13.33
C THR A 36 -14.22 -8.47 -13.34
N ALA A 37 -15.33 -7.83 -13.70
CA ALA A 37 -15.43 -6.37 -13.73
C ALA A 37 -15.30 -5.75 -12.33
N ARG A 38 -15.65 -6.50 -11.27
CA ARG A 38 -15.37 -6.08 -9.89
C ARG A 38 -13.87 -6.22 -9.61
N GLN A 39 -13.27 -7.35 -9.91
CA GLN A 39 -11.84 -7.58 -9.68
C GLN A 39 -10.96 -6.55 -10.41
N GLU A 40 -11.23 -6.27 -11.68
CA GLU A 40 -10.52 -5.24 -12.46
C GLU A 40 -10.62 -3.84 -11.82
N ARG A 41 -11.81 -3.49 -11.31
CA ARG A 41 -11.98 -2.24 -10.57
C ARG A 41 -11.15 -2.23 -9.29
N TRP A 42 -11.13 -3.32 -8.55
CA TRP A 42 -10.36 -3.44 -7.31
C TRP A 42 -8.86 -3.35 -7.57
N GLU A 43 -8.36 -4.01 -8.60
CA GLU A 43 -6.97 -3.91 -9.05
C GLU A 43 -6.62 -2.48 -9.49
N GLY A 44 -7.51 -1.82 -10.22
CA GLY A 44 -7.35 -0.41 -10.62
C GLY A 44 -7.26 0.54 -9.40
N TYR A 45 -8.15 0.38 -8.43
CA TYR A 45 -8.11 1.16 -7.18
C TYR A 45 -6.85 0.88 -6.36
N ALA A 46 -6.46 -0.39 -6.23
CA ALA A 46 -5.26 -0.81 -5.51
C ALA A 46 -4.01 -0.20 -6.13
N ARG A 47 -3.91 -0.24 -7.45
CA ARG A 47 -2.81 0.34 -8.21
C ARG A 47 -2.75 1.86 -8.06
N ALA A 48 -3.86 2.56 -8.23
CA ALA A 48 -3.91 4.02 -8.08
C ALA A 48 -3.53 4.47 -6.66
N ALA A 49 -4.02 3.79 -5.63
CA ALA A 49 -3.66 4.06 -4.24
C ALA A 49 -2.18 3.77 -3.96
N GLY A 50 -1.64 2.69 -4.55
CA GLY A 50 -0.23 2.33 -4.45
C GLY A 50 0.69 3.33 -5.16
N GLU A 51 0.32 3.76 -6.37
CA GLU A 51 1.03 4.79 -7.13
C GLU A 51 1.05 6.12 -6.37
N ALA A 52 -0.09 6.56 -5.82
CA ALA A 52 -0.15 7.77 -4.99
C ALA A 52 0.74 7.67 -3.74
N THR A 53 0.73 6.51 -3.06
CA THR A 53 1.61 6.27 -1.91
C THR A 53 3.08 6.33 -2.31
N LEU A 54 3.45 5.72 -3.45
CA LEU A 54 4.81 5.72 -3.97
C LEU A 54 5.26 7.13 -4.35
N THR A 55 4.40 7.93 -4.99
CA THR A 55 4.69 9.32 -5.35
C THR A 55 5.06 10.16 -4.13
N GLU A 56 4.29 10.07 -3.05
CA GLU A 56 4.60 10.85 -1.83
C GLU A 56 5.90 10.40 -1.15
N LEU A 57 6.20 9.10 -1.18
CA LEU A 57 7.46 8.57 -0.65
C LEU A 57 8.67 8.98 -1.48
N LEU A 58 8.56 8.96 -2.82
CA LEU A 58 9.61 9.44 -3.72
C LEU A 58 9.85 10.94 -3.54
N ALA A 59 8.79 11.74 -3.46
CA ALA A 59 8.90 13.16 -3.19
C ALA A 59 9.62 13.42 -1.84
N ALA A 60 9.26 12.69 -0.78
CA ALA A 60 9.98 12.79 0.50
C ALA A 60 11.46 12.42 0.38
N GLN A 61 11.79 11.38 -0.41
CA GLN A 61 13.18 11.00 -0.66
C GLN A 61 13.95 12.10 -1.39
N GLU A 62 13.36 12.68 -2.43
CA GLU A 62 13.95 13.77 -3.21
C GLU A 62 14.25 14.99 -2.34
N GLU A 63 13.30 15.43 -1.51
CA GLU A 63 13.48 16.55 -0.58
C GLU A 63 14.60 16.27 0.44
N MET A 64 14.65 15.06 0.98
CA MET A 64 15.73 14.62 1.87
C MET A 64 17.10 14.64 1.15
N THR A 65 17.17 14.10 -0.07
CA THR A 65 18.42 14.09 -0.83
C THR A 65 18.87 15.51 -1.22
N ALA A 66 17.94 16.39 -1.56
CA ALA A 66 18.21 17.79 -1.86
C ALA A 66 18.81 18.51 -0.64
N TRP A 67 18.15 18.40 0.52
CA TRP A 67 18.65 18.97 1.78
C TRP A 67 20.02 18.40 2.18
N TRP A 68 20.22 17.09 2.06
CA TRP A 68 21.52 16.48 2.36
C TRP A 68 22.64 17.02 1.48
N SER A 69 22.33 17.33 0.22
CA SER A 69 23.30 17.86 -0.73
C SER A 69 23.64 19.33 -0.47
N SER A 70 22.73 20.10 0.14
CA SER A 70 22.95 21.48 0.55
C SER A 70 23.40 21.63 2.01
N PHE A 71 23.49 20.52 2.77
CA PHE A 71 23.74 20.54 4.20
C PHE A 71 25.12 21.12 4.54
N THR A 72 25.15 22.33 5.08
CA THR A 72 26.37 22.99 5.60
C THR A 72 26.44 23.09 7.12
N GLY A 73 25.42 22.59 7.83
CA GLY A 73 25.31 22.67 9.28
C GLY A 73 23.85 22.55 9.75
N LEU A 74 23.62 22.60 11.07
CA LEU A 74 22.29 22.59 11.65
C LEU A 74 21.75 24.02 11.73
N ASP A 75 20.97 24.42 10.75
CA ASP A 75 20.23 25.67 10.73
C ASP A 75 18.72 25.42 10.72
N ASP A 76 17.94 26.50 10.66
CA ASP A 76 16.47 26.48 10.65
C ASP A 76 15.89 25.64 9.50
N GLU A 77 16.65 25.36 8.43
CA GLU A 77 16.21 24.57 7.28
C GLU A 77 15.85 23.12 7.65
N ALA A 78 16.44 22.58 8.74
CA ALA A 78 16.12 21.25 9.23
C ALA A 78 14.67 21.13 9.73
N ASN A 79 14.11 22.20 10.32
CA ASN A 79 12.72 22.21 10.79
C ASN A 79 11.73 22.26 9.61
N ASP A 80 12.07 23.01 8.56
CA ASP A 80 11.26 23.10 7.34
C ASP A 80 11.21 21.76 6.61
N LEU A 81 12.36 21.10 6.45
CA LEU A 81 12.43 19.74 5.90
C LEU A 81 11.55 18.77 6.70
N TYR A 82 11.62 18.83 8.03
CA TYR A 82 10.81 17.95 8.87
C TYR A 82 9.30 18.14 8.65
N GLY A 83 8.84 19.40 8.55
CA GLY A 83 7.45 19.71 8.24
C GLY A 83 7.01 19.09 6.91
N ILE A 84 7.86 19.18 5.88
CA ILE A 84 7.62 18.58 4.56
C ILE A 84 7.53 17.05 4.67
N ILE A 85 8.53 16.39 5.28
CA ILE A 85 8.56 14.93 5.44
C ILE A 85 7.30 14.44 6.17
N LEU A 86 6.91 15.13 7.25
CA LEU A 86 5.74 14.77 8.03
C LEU A 86 4.44 14.87 7.23
N GLU A 87 4.28 15.91 6.41
CA GLU A 87 3.10 16.07 5.56
C GLU A 87 3.05 15.01 4.44
N ARG A 88 4.19 14.74 3.80
CA ARG A 88 4.33 13.66 2.80
C ARG A 88 3.99 12.30 3.43
N GLY A 89 4.53 12.02 4.62
CA GLY A 89 4.27 10.78 5.34
C GLY A 89 2.81 10.60 5.74
N ARG A 90 2.12 11.68 6.13
CA ARG A 90 0.67 11.66 6.41
C ARG A 90 -0.14 11.38 5.16
N THR A 91 0.19 12.04 4.04
CA THR A 91 -0.49 11.83 2.76
C THR A 91 -0.29 10.39 2.27
N ALA A 92 0.95 9.89 2.30
CA ALA A 92 1.28 8.51 1.98
C ALA A 92 0.49 7.51 2.85
N LYS A 93 0.34 7.81 4.15
CA LYS A 93 -0.47 6.99 5.07
C LYS A 93 -1.92 6.92 4.63
N HIS A 94 -2.54 8.06 4.32
CA HIS A 94 -3.92 8.11 3.87
C HIS A 94 -4.11 7.33 2.57
N CYS A 95 -3.22 7.50 1.58
CA CYS A 95 -3.25 6.74 0.33
C CYS A 95 -3.11 5.24 0.58
N SER A 96 -2.16 4.82 1.43
CA SER A 96 -1.90 3.40 1.70
C SER A 96 -3.07 2.66 2.35
N LEU A 97 -3.90 3.37 3.12
CA LEU A 97 -5.10 2.80 3.75
C LEU A 97 -6.15 2.39 2.72
N LEU A 98 -6.11 2.98 1.52
CA LEU A 98 -7.04 2.70 0.43
C LEU A 98 -6.63 1.50 -0.42
N ILE A 99 -5.46 0.90 -0.20
CA ILE A 99 -5.02 -0.31 -0.92
C ILE A 99 -5.82 -1.51 -0.37
N PRO A 100 -6.76 -2.09 -1.13
CA PRO A 100 -7.58 -3.20 -0.66
C PRO A 100 -6.75 -4.49 -0.52
N GLU A 101 -7.17 -5.37 0.40
CA GLU A 101 -6.69 -6.77 0.53
C GLU A 101 -5.18 -6.98 0.75
N ALA A 102 -4.36 -5.92 0.77
CA ALA A 102 -2.92 -5.98 1.04
C ALA A 102 -2.59 -5.83 2.54
N ILE A 103 -3.04 -6.75 3.39
CA ILE A 103 -2.91 -6.65 4.86
C ILE A 103 -1.45 -6.51 5.30
N GLU A 104 -0.56 -7.36 4.78
CA GLU A 104 0.86 -7.36 5.15
C GLU A 104 1.56 -6.08 4.72
N LEU A 105 1.28 -5.62 3.50
CA LEU A 105 1.78 -4.34 3.00
C LEU A 105 1.28 -3.17 3.85
N ARG A 106 -0.02 -3.12 4.17
CA ARG A 106 -0.56 -2.03 5.01
C ARG A 106 0.03 -2.05 6.41
N ALA A 107 0.25 -3.22 7.00
CA ALA A 107 0.94 -3.35 8.28
C ALA A 107 2.38 -2.83 8.19
N ARG A 108 3.10 -3.22 7.13
CA ARG A 108 4.45 -2.75 6.84
C ARG A 108 4.54 -1.23 6.68
N LEU A 109 3.71 -0.67 5.80
CA LEU A 109 3.66 0.77 5.52
C LEU A 109 3.24 1.56 6.76
N LYS A 110 2.33 1.02 7.58
CA LYS A 110 1.98 1.65 8.86
C LYS A 110 3.21 1.80 9.76
N THR A 111 4.05 0.77 9.89
CA THR A 111 5.30 0.87 10.67
C THR A 111 6.28 1.83 10.02
N VAL A 112 6.49 1.72 8.70
CA VAL A 112 7.39 2.61 7.95
C VAL A 112 7.03 4.08 8.18
N LEU A 113 5.76 4.42 7.97
CA LEU A 113 5.29 5.78 8.07
C LEU A 113 5.29 6.27 9.52
N ALA A 114 5.11 5.38 10.48
CA ALA A 114 5.27 5.72 11.89
C ALA A 114 6.73 6.05 12.25
N VAL A 115 7.70 5.30 11.74
CA VAL A 115 9.14 5.62 11.90
C VAL A 115 9.49 6.94 11.23
N MET A 116 8.97 7.16 10.01
CA MET A 116 9.20 8.38 9.23
C MET A 116 8.65 9.64 9.92
N THR A 117 7.52 9.55 10.63
CA THR A 117 6.89 10.75 11.24
C THR A 117 7.22 10.97 12.72
N ASP A 118 7.79 9.98 13.41
CA ASP A 118 8.06 10.02 14.85
C ASP A 118 9.38 10.72 15.21
N TYR A 119 9.53 11.97 14.77
CA TYR A 119 10.71 12.82 15.06
C TYR A 119 10.95 13.09 16.55
N LYS A 120 10.02 12.80 17.45
CA LYS A 120 10.33 12.93 18.89
C LYS A 120 11.02 11.70 19.47
N CYS A 121 11.31 10.68 18.65
CA CYS A 121 11.81 9.38 19.10
C CYS A 121 13.29 9.11 18.79
N ALA A 122 14.08 10.13 18.44
CA ALA A 122 15.52 9.92 18.29
C ALA A 122 16.15 9.68 19.67
N PRO A 123 16.94 8.60 19.83
CA PRO A 123 17.70 8.41 21.05
C PRO A 123 18.74 9.52 21.20
N PRO A 124 19.06 9.94 22.44
CA PRO A 124 20.18 10.84 22.69
C PRO A 124 21.49 10.19 22.21
N GLY A 125 22.37 10.98 21.60
CA GLY A 125 23.67 10.53 21.12
C GLY A 125 24.60 11.70 20.81
N ASP A 126 25.83 11.40 20.39
CA ASP A 126 26.83 12.40 20.01
C ASP A 126 26.50 13.09 18.67
N GLU A 127 25.56 12.52 17.91
CA GLU A 127 25.08 13.10 16.66
C GLU A 127 23.97 14.12 16.91
N PRO A 128 23.90 15.18 16.10
CA PRO A 128 22.77 16.09 16.10
C PRO A 128 21.43 15.38 15.90
N GLU A 129 20.42 15.76 16.68
CA GLU A 129 19.08 15.19 16.60
C GLU A 129 18.51 15.21 15.17
N ALA A 130 18.63 16.35 14.47
CA ALA A 130 18.18 16.46 13.08
C ALA A 130 18.85 15.46 12.12
N LEU A 131 20.13 15.15 12.34
CA LEU A 131 20.87 14.16 11.53
C LEU A 131 20.38 12.73 11.79
N ILE A 132 20.09 12.41 13.06
CA ILE A 132 19.51 11.11 13.43
C ILE A 132 18.16 10.94 12.75
N HIS A 133 17.29 11.96 12.83
CA HIS A 133 15.97 11.95 12.21
C HIS A 133 16.00 11.85 10.71
N PHE A 134 16.92 12.58 10.07
CA PHE A 134 17.18 12.46 8.65
C PHE A 134 17.48 11.00 8.28
N LYS A 135 18.46 10.38 8.95
CA LYS A 135 18.86 8.98 8.68
C LYS A 135 17.71 8.00 8.90
N TRP A 136 16.91 8.19 9.95
CA TRP A 136 15.76 7.35 10.26
C TRP A 136 14.67 7.48 9.20
N SER A 137 14.28 8.72 8.90
CA SER A 137 13.24 9.03 7.91
C SER A 137 13.64 8.53 6.53
N TYR A 138 14.89 8.78 6.11
CA TYR A 138 15.40 8.35 4.82
C TYR A 138 15.37 6.82 4.67
N ARG A 139 15.85 6.08 5.67
CA ARG A 139 15.83 4.61 5.66
C ARG A 139 14.40 4.05 5.70
N ALA A 140 13.51 4.66 6.47
CA ALA A 140 12.10 4.27 6.49
C ALA A 140 11.45 4.51 5.12
N THR A 141 11.70 5.67 4.50
CA THR A 141 11.22 5.99 3.15
C THR A 141 11.73 4.97 2.12
N GLN A 142 13.00 4.57 2.18
CA GLN A 142 13.54 3.51 1.30
C GLN A 142 12.80 2.18 1.47
N GLU A 143 12.57 1.73 2.71
CA GLU A 143 11.80 0.51 2.98
C GLU A 143 10.36 0.62 2.44
N GLY A 144 9.73 1.80 2.58
CA GLY A 144 8.40 2.08 2.05
C GLY A 144 8.34 2.00 0.52
N ILE A 145 9.31 2.62 -0.15
CA ILE A 145 9.45 2.62 -1.61
C ILE A 145 9.62 1.19 -2.12
N GLU A 146 10.54 0.42 -1.52
CA GLU A 146 10.78 -0.97 -1.93
C GLU A 146 9.53 -1.83 -1.72
N SER A 147 8.85 -1.67 -0.60
CA SER A 147 7.62 -2.40 -0.28
C SER A 147 6.49 -2.11 -1.27
N ILE A 148 6.23 -0.83 -1.56
CA ILE A 148 5.15 -0.44 -2.46
C ILE A 148 5.49 -0.73 -3.93
N ALA A 149 6.74 -0.55 -4.35
CA ALA A 149 7.17 -0.84 -5.71
C ALA A 149 7.06 -2.35 -6.00
N THR A 150 7.44 -3.20 -5.04
CA THR A 150 7.27 -4.66 -5.13
C THR A 150 5.79 -5.03 -5.26
N PHE A 151 4.93 -4.44 -4.43
CA PHE A 151 3.49 -4.64 -4.54
C PHE A 151 2.94 -4.26 -5.92
N LEU A 152 3.35 -3.10 -6.45
CA LEU A 152 2.92 -2.63 -7.78
C LEU A 152 3.41 -3.53 -8.93
N ARG A 153 4.50 -4.29 -8.73
CA ARG A 153 4.97 -5.33 -9.67
C ARG A 153 4.23 -6.67 -9.53
N GLY A 154 3.35 -6.80 -8.53
CA GLY A 154 2.67 -8.07 -8.21
C GLY A 154 3.60 -9.13 -7.61
N GLU A 155 4.74 -8.70 -7.06
CA GLU A 155 5.73 -9.57 -6.42
C GLU A 155 5.41 -9.77 -4.93
N PRO A 156 5.84 -10.89 -4.32
CA PRO A 156 5.72 -11.08 -2.88
C PRO A 156 6.53 -10.02 -2.13
N LEU A 157 5.95 -9.47 -1.06
CA LEU A 157 6.60 -8.44 -0.25
C LEU A 157 7.94 -8.95 0.30
N PRO A 158 9.05 -8.20 0.13
CA PRO A 158 10.34 -8.62 0.66
C PRO A 158 10.32 -8.67 2.20
N PRO A 159 11.19 -9.50 2.80
CA PRO A 159 11.44 -9.43 4.23
C PRO A 159 11.95 -8.05 4.60
N ALA A 160 11.66 -7.62 5.83
CA ALA A 160 12.13 -6.34 6.33
C ALA A 160 13.64 -6.24 6.28
N THR A 161 14.17 -5.12 5.79
CA THR A 161 15.61 -4.89 5.88
C THR A 161 16.05 -4.87 7.35
N MET A 162 17.25 -5.36 7.62
CA MET A 162 17.80 -5.38 8.99
C MET A 162 17.84 -3.97 9.57
N ASN A 163 18.23 -2.99 8.76
CA ASN A 163 18.25 -1.58 9.15
C ASN A 163 16.87 -1.10 9.59
N PHE A 164 15.81 -1.41 8.84
CA PHE A 164 14.46 -1.03 9.22
C PHE A 164 13.99 -1.69 10.52
N LYS A 165 14.25 -2.99 10.69
CA LYS A 165 13.92 -3.70 11.95
C LYS A 165 14.61 -3.05 13.17
N MET A 166 15.86 -2.62 13.00
CA MET A 166 16.59 -1.92 14.07
C MET A 166 15.94 -0.56 14.40
N LEU A 167 15.52 0.21 13.39
CA LEU A 167 14.83 1.49 13.61
C LEU A 167 13.48 1.29 14.30
N GLU A 168 12.70 0.30 13.89
CA GLU A 168 11.44 -0.06 14.54
C GLU A 168 11.65 -0.43 16.02
N ALA A 169 12.69 -1.24 16.31
CA ALA A 169 13.03 -1.63 17.67
C ALA A 169 13.47 -0.42 18.52
N GLN A 170 14.32 0.46 17.98
CA GLN A 170 14.75 1.69 18.65
C GLN A 170 13.58 2.62 18.95
N ARG A 171 12.70 2.84 17.97
CA ARG A 171 11.47 3.61 18.14
C ARG A 171 10.57 3.03 19.23
N THR A 172 10.42 1.70 19.24
CA THR A 172 9.57 1.00 20.21
C THR A 172 10.13 1.13 21.62
N ALA A 173 11.44 0.95 21.79
CA ALA A 173 12.14 1.15 23.06
C ALA A 173 11.99 2.59 23.55
N TYR A 174 12.24 3.58 22.67
CA TYR A 174 12.10 4.99 23.02
C TYR A 174 10.69 5.33 23.51
N ARG A 175 9.64 4.85 22.81
CA ARG A 175 8.24 5.09 23.21
C ARG A 175 7.85 4.39 24.52
N ALA A 176 8.50 3.28 24.85
CA ALA A 176 8.28 2.60 26.13
C ALA A 176 8.86 3.40 27.30
N GLU A 177 10.00 4.06 27.09
CA GLU A 177 10.66 4.91 28.08
C GLU A 177 10.02 6.31 28.16
N ASN A 178 9.49 6.80 27.04
CA ASN A 178 8.90 8.13 26.90
C ASN A 178 7.46 8.02 26.36
N PRO A 179 6.51 7.54 27.18
CA PRO A 179 5.13 7.42 26.76
C PRO A 179 4.59 8.80 26.38
N LEU A 180 3.92 8.87 25.22
CA LEU A 180 3.25 10.10 24.82
C LEU A 180 2.24 10.50 25.90
N PRO A 181 2.08 11.81 26.19
CA PRO A 181 1.02 12.25 27.08
C PRO A 181 -0.30 11.68 26.57
N GLY A 182 -1.08 11.09 27.48
CA GLY A 182 -2.39 10.56 27.16
C GLY A 182 -3.30 11.64 26.55
N PRO A 183 -4.32 11.25 25.77
CA PRO A 183 -5.29 12.19 25.22
C PRO A 183 -5.98 13.04 26.29
#